data_AF-A0A367QEP9-F1
#
_entry.id   AF-A0A367QEP9-F1
#
_cell.length_a   1.000
_cell.length_b   1.000
_cell.length_c   1.000
_cell.angle_alpha   90.00
_cell.angle_beta   90.00
_cell.angle_gamma   90.00
#
_symmetry.space_group_name_H-M   'P 1'
#
loop_
_entity.id
_entity.type
_entity.pdbx_description
1 polymer ?
#
loop_
_entity_poly.entity_id
_entity_poly.type
_entity_poly.pdbx_seq_one_letter_code
_entity_poly.pdbx_strand_id
1 'polypeptide(L)'
;MKQTIVAFSTLLTATLAMTNVVYADEQADKQSIIKAYRTMNAAVERKDINQAYANHAPEYTLIRQNGKLINLEQLRQMAQQNFKTIRQINVHHEIQQIQINGQTATVISIAYTSAIISNPKNPQVPIPFSSVSQYQDIWKRTPGGWKAISTNVLQENVARGQQSSQVNRQNFTPEQRQLLDQQQMMLWNQRLRDMEMQRNMFNCMNGLGYNCGNSIITP
;
A
#
# COMPACT_ATOMS: atom_id res chain seq x y z
N MET A 1 -50.37 41.68 53.50
CA MET A 1 -49.51 40.67 52.86
C MET A 1 -48.90 41.30 51.62
N LYS A 2 -47.59 41.54 51.62
CA LYS A 2 -46.86 42.17 50.50
C LYS A 2 -46.18 41.07 49.68
N GLN A 3 -46.54 40.94 48.40
CA GLN A 3 -45.93 39.99 47.48
C GLN A 3 -44.66 40.61 46.88
N THR A 4 -43.52 39.95 47.10
CA THR A 4 -42.22 40.33 46.54
C THR A 4 -42.01 39.54 45.26
N ILE A 5 -41.99 40.23 44.12
CA ILE A 5 -41.69 39.66 42.80
C ILE A 5 -40.16 39.60 42.67
N VAL A 6 -39.60 38.40 42.70
CA VAL A 6 -38.17 38.14 42.42
C VAL A 6 -38.03 37.87 40.94
N ALA A 7 -37.46 38.83 40.21
CA ALA A 7 -37.13 38.68 38.79
C ALA A 7 -35.84 37.87 38.63
N PHE A 8 -35.96 36.63 38.14
CA PHE A 8 -34.83 35.81 37.71
C PHE A 8 -34.40 36.28 36.31
N SER A 9 -33.30 37.05 36.25
CA SER A 9 -32.63 37.39 35.00
C SER A 9 -31.82 36.19 34.51
N THR A 10 -32.40 35.38 33.63
CA THR A 10 -31.72 34.28 32.95
C THR A 10 -30.71 34.87 31.95
N LEU A 11 -29.42 34.82 32.28
CA LEU A 11 -28.34 35.21 31.39
C LEU A 11 -28.20 34.14 30.29
N LEU A 12 -28.71 34.42 29.09
CA LEU A 12 -28.59 33.57 27.91
C LEU A 12 -27.22 33.80 27.28
N THR A 13 -26.20 33.08 27.72
CA THR A 13 -24.85 33.15 27.15
C THR A 13 -24.86 32.47 25.79
N ALA A 14 -24.79 33.26 24.71
CA ALA A 14 -24.68 32.76 23.34
C ALA A 14 -23.30 32.12 23.11
N THR A 15 -23.19 30.80 23.29
CA THR A 15 -22.06 30.00 22.80
C THR A 15 -22.20 29.81 21.29
N LEU A 16 -21.73 30.80 20.52
CA LEU A 16 -21.59 30.71 19.08
C LEU A 16 -20.19 30.19 18.71
N ALA A 17 -20.20 29.03 18.05
CA ALA A 17 -19.27 28.58 17.01
C ALA A 17 -17.77 28.43 17.34
N MET A 18 -17.37 27.22 17.76
CA MET A 18 -16.00 26.71 17.59
C MET A 18 -15.95 25.31 16.91
N THR A 19 -16.80 25.05 15.91
CA THR A 19 -16.81 23.73 15.23
C THR A 19 -15.85 23.62 14.03
N ASN A 20 -15.11 24.68 13.68
CA ASN A 20 -14.33 24.71 12.44
C ASN A 20 -12.87 24.25 12.55
N VAL A 21 -12.33 24.06 13.76
CA VAL A 21 -10.90 23.64 13.92
C VAL A 21 -10.72 22.14 13.73
N VAL A 22 -11.75 21.33 14.01
CA VAL A 22 -11.63 19.86 14.00
C VAL A 22 -11.50 19.28 12.57
N TYR A 23 -12.11 19.93 11.57
CA TYR A 23 -12.15 19.40 10.20
C TYR A 23 -10.84 19.56 9.42
N ALA A 24 -10.09 20.64 9.64
CA ALA A 24 -8.83 20.88 8.95
C ALA A 24 -7.77 19.83 9.35
N ASP A 25 -7.76 19.47 10.63
CA ASP A 25 -6.83 18.48 11.18
C ASP A 25 -7.09 17.07 10.64
N GLU A 26 -8.36 16.69 10.48
CA GLU A 26 -8.72 15.35 9.99
C GLU A 26 -8.27 15.11 8.55
N GLN A 27 -8.42 16.10 7.66
CA GLN A 27 -7.99 15.95 6.26
C GLN A 27 -6.46 15.88 6.16
N ALA A 28 -5.74 16.69 6.94
CA ALA A 28 -4.29 16.62 7.00
C ALA A 28 -3.80 15.25 7.51
N ASP A 29 -4.47 14.69 8.52
CA ASP A 29 -4.19 13.35 9.04
C ASP A 29 -4.38 12.27 7.97
N LYS A 30 -5.52 12.30 7.27
CA LYS A 30 -5.82 11.38 6.16
C LYS A 30 -4.72 11.44 5.10
N GLN A 31 -4.32 12.64 4.70
CA GLN A 31 -3.23 12.81 3.72
C GLN A 31 -1.88 12.30 4.24
N SER A 32 -1.58 12.49 5.52
CA SER A 32 -0.36 11.95 6.14
C SER A 32 -0.33 10.41 6.09
N ILE A 33 -1.45 9.75 6.41
CA ILE A 33 -1.56 8.29 6.36
C ILE A 33 -1.44 7.80 4.90
N ILE A 34 -2.15 8.42 3.95
CA ILE A 34 -2.05 8.07 2.52
C ILE A 34 -0.60 8.21 2.02
N LYS A 35 0.10 9.28 2.41
CA LYS A 35 1.51 9.49 2.07
C LYS A 35 2.40 8.40 2.66
N ALA A 36 2.10 7.91 3.87
CA ALA A 36 2.83 6.81 4.49
C ALA A 36 2.71 5.51 3.68
N TYR A 37 1.53 5.15 3.20
CA TYR A 37 1.35 3.99 2.30
C TYR A 37 2.12 4.14 0.99
N ARG A 38 2.08 5.32 0.35
CA ARG A 38 2.84 5.57 -0.88
C ARG A 38 4.35 5.43 -0.66
N THR A 39 4.84 5.96 0.45
CA THR A 39 6.26 5.86 0.84
C THR A 39 6.66 4.40 1.08
N MET A 40 5.82 3.64 1.79
CA MET A 40 6.00 2.22 2.02
C MET A 40 6.04 1.42 0.71
N ASN A 41 5.09 1.64 -0.20
CA ASN A 41 5.05 0.98 -1.51
C ASN A 41 6.35 1.20 -2.27
N ALA A 42 6.75 2.46 -2.43
CA ALA A 42 7.98 2.81 -3.14
C ALA A 42 9.23 2.19 -2.48
N ALA A 43 9.25 2.09 -1.16
CA ALA A 43 10.34 1.42 -0.44
C ALA A 43 10.35 -0.10 -0.68
N VAL A 44 9.19 -0.76 -0.70
CA VAL A 44 9.07 -2.19 -1.03
C VAL A 44 9.55 -2.48 -2.46
N GLU A 45 9.20 -1.62 -3.42
CA GLU A 45 9.66 -1.73 -4.82
C GLU A 45 11.19 -1.63 -4.93
N ARG A 46 11.81 -0.74 -4.14
CA ARG A 46 13.27 -0.64 -4.00
C ARG A 46 13.88 -1.71 -3.09
N LYS A 47 13.07 -2.56 -2.46
CA LYS A 47 13.47 -3.54 -1.44
C LYS A 47 14.20 -2.92 -0.25
N ASP A 48 13.90 -1.67 0.07
CA ASP A 48 14.43 -0.93 1.21
C ASP A 48 13.60 -1.25 2.45
N ILE A 49 14.07 -2.23 3.21
CA ILE A 49 13.37 -2.71 4.41
C ILE A 49 13.22 -1.64 5.48
N ASN A 50 14.20 -0.74 5.62
CA ASN A 50 14.16 0.28 6.67
C ASN A 50 13.07 1.30 6.36
N GLN A 51 12.99 1.76 5.11
CA GLN A 51 11.95 2.70 4.69
C GLN A 51 10.57 2.04 4.59
N ALA A 52 10.50 0.76 4.20
CA ALA A 52 9.23 0.03 4.12
C ALA A 52 8.52 -0.03 5.48
N TYR A 53 9.28 -0.15 6.57
CA TYR A 53 8.73 -0.27 7.92
C TYR A 53 8.90 1.00 8.78
N ALA A 54 9.36 2.13 8.20
CA ALA A 54 9.62 3.36 8.95
C ALA A 54 8.35 3.97 9.60
N ASN A 55 7.17 3.68 9.06
CA ASN A 55 5.88 4.15 9.57
C ASN A 55 5.18 3.15 10.52
N HIS A 56 5.87 2.11 10.96
CA HIS A 56 5.36 1.17 11.96
C HIS A 56 5.84 1.57 13.35
N ALA A 57 4.98 1.43 14.35
CA ALA A 57 5.36 1.63 15.75
C ALA A 57 6.21 0.44 16.25
N PRO A 58 7.07 0.61 17.26
CA PRO A 58 7.86 -0.49 17.82
C PRO A 58 7.02 -1.68 18.29
N GLU A 59 5.82 -1.42 18.83
CA GLU A 59 4.86 -2.40 19.30
C GLU A 59 4.00 -3.04 18.19
N TYR A 60 4.31 -2.78 16.92
CA TYR A 60 3.47 -3.21 15.80
C TYR A 60 3.28 -4.73 15.72
N THR A 61 2.04 -5.13 15.40
CA THR A 61 1.66 -6.53 15.16
C THR A 61 0.88 -6.74 13.85
N LEU A 62 1.24 -7.77 13.11
CA LEU A 62 0.48 -8.30 11.98
C LEU A 62 -0.33 -9.54 12.42
N ILE A 63 -1.64 -9.50 12.21
CA ILE A 63 -2.59 -10.59 12.45
C ILE A 63 -2.94 -11.20 11.10
N ARG A 64 -2.57 -12.47 10.86
CA ARG A 64 -2.94 -13.20 9.64
C ARG A 64 -4.38 -13.71 9.71
N GLN A 65 -4.93 -14.12 8.56
CA GLN A 65 -6.28 -14.69 8.46
C GLN A 65 -6.53 -15.89 9.40
N ASN A 66 -5.49 -16.66 9.72
CA ASN A 66 -5.56 -17.78 10.65
C ASN A 66 -5.36 -17.37 12.13
N GLY A 67 -5.37 -16.07 12.44
CA GLY A 67 -5.14 -15.53 13.77
C GLY A 67 -3.67 -15.50 14.21
N LYS A 68 -2.72 -15.98 13.37
CA LYS A 68 -1.30 -15.96 13.74
C LYS A 68 -0.81 -14.53 13.85
N LEU A 69 -0.23 -14.22 15.01
CA LEU A 69 0.47 -12.97 15.28
C LEU A 69 1.92 -13.02 14.81
N ILE A 70 2.35 -11.93 14.18
CA ILE A 70 3.73 -11.70 13.74
C ILE A 70 4.11 -10.30 14.23
N ASN A 71 5.19 -10.17 15.01
CA ASN A 71 5.66 -8.86 15.44
C ASN A 71 6.50 -8.16 14.35
N LEU A 72 6.79 -6.87 14.54
CA LEU A 72 7.54 -6.08 13.56
C LEU A 72 8.90 -6.68 13.19
N GLU A 73 9.65 -7.21 14.15
CA GLU A 73 10.98 -7.77 13.89
C GLU A 73 10.90 -9.05 13.06
N GLN A 74 9.98 -9.95 13.40
CA GLN A 74 9.71 -11.15 12.60
C GLN A 74 9.26 -10.78 11.18
N LEU A 75 8.40 -9.77 11.05
CA LEU A 75 7.95 -9.29 9.74
C LEU A 75 9.11 -8.75 8.90
N ARG A 76 10.02 -7.97 9.52
CA ARG A 76 11.25 -7.48 8.86
C ARG A 76 12.11 -8.65 8.39
N GLN A 77 12.38 -9.63 9.25
CA GLN A 77 13.18 -10.80 8.89
C GLN A 77 12.56 -11.57 7.70
N MET A 78 11.24 -11.78 7.72
CA MET A 78 10.52 -12.41 6.60
C MET A 78 10.66 -11.60 5.31
N ALA A 79 10.48 -10.27 5.37
CA ALA A 79 10.63 -9.39 4.20
C ALA A 79 12.06 -9.44 3.64
N GLN A 80 13.08 -9.42 4.51
CA GLN A 80 14.47 -9.50 4.11
C GLN A 80 14.79 -10.80 3.35
N GLN A 81 14.26 -11.95 3.82
CA GLN A 81 14.46 -13.22 3.10
C GLN A 81 13.69 -13.23 1.77
N ASN A 82 12.46 -12.70 1.73
CA ASN A 82 11.69 -12.63 0.50
C ASN A 82 12.39 -11.75 -0.55
N PHE A 83 12.91 -10.59 -0.16
CA PHE A 83 13.59 -9.64 -1.06
C PHE A 83 14.83 -10.23 -1.74
N LYS A 84 15.51 -11.21 -1.13
CA LYS A 84 16.64 -11.92 -1.78
C LYS A 84 16.20 -12.74 -3.00
N THR A 85 14.97 -13.23 -3.01
CA THR A 85 14.46 -14.10 -4.08
C THR A 85 13.69 -13.31 -5.14
N ILE A 86 13.10 -12.18 -4.78
CA ILE A 86 12.35 -11.30 -5.67
C ILE A 86 13.31 -10.57 -6.60
N ARG A 87 13.08 -10.65 -7.91
CA ARG A 87 13.81 -9.87 -8.93
C ARG A 87 13.20 -8.49 -9.08
N GLN A 88 11.89 -8.46 -9.28
CA GLN A 88 11.08 -7.27 -9.47
C GLN A 88 9.82 -7.40 -8.61
N ILE A 89 9.35 -6.30 -8.04
CA ILE A 89 8.10 -6.23 -7.29
C ILE A 89 7.49 -4.86 -7.51
N ASN A 90 6.17 -4.83 -7.71
CA ASN A 90 5.35 -3.63 -7.71
C ASN A 90 4.25 -3.83 -6.68
N VAL A 91 4.01 -2.81 -5.85
CA VAL A 91 2.96 -2.85 -4.82
C VAL A 91 2.15 -1.58 -4.89
N HIS A 92 0.84 -1.74 -4.93
CA HIS A 92 -0.09 -0.63 -4.89
C HIS A 92 -1.09 -0.85 -3.76
N HIS A 93 -1.29 0.17 -2.92
CA HIS A 93 -2.36 0.17 -1.92
C HIS A 93 -3.44 1.14 -2.36
N GLU A 94 -4.66 0.64 -2.45
CA GLU A 94 -5.88 1.41 -2.66
C GLU A 94 -6.58 1.58 -1.31
N ILE A 95 -6.65 2.82 -0.82
CA ILE A 95 -7.27 3.11 0.46
C ILE A 95 -8.78 3.28 0.25
N GLN A 96 -9.56 2.34 0.79
CA GLN A 96 -11.02 2.33 0.69
C GLN A 96 -11.65 3.27 1.73
N GLN A 97 -11.11 3.26 2.94
CA GLN A 97 -11.67 4.02 4.06
C GLN A 97 -10.56 4.44 5.02
N ILE A 98 -10.69 5.66 5.57
CA ILE A 98 -9.94 6.13 6.73
C ILE A 98 -10.92 6.76 7.71
N GLN A 99 -10.97 6.24 8.93
CA GLN A 99 -11.73 6.80 10.03
C GLN A 99 -10.77 7.27 11.13
N ILE A 100 -10.73 8.58 11.39
CA ILE A 100 -9.93 9.16 12.48
C ILE A 100 -10.83 9.26 13.72
N ASN A 101 -10.35 8.77 14.86
CA ASN A 101 -11.03 8.84 16.16
C ASN A 101 -10.05 9.40 17.20
N GLY A 102 -9.86 10.72 17.19
CA GLY A 102 -8.90 11.40 18.06
C GLY A 102 -7.46 11.02 17.73
N GLN A 103 -6.78 10.28 18.62
CA GLN A 103 -5.38 9.88 18.44
C GLN A 103 -5.19 8.55 17.72
N THR A 104 -6.27 7.90 17.29
CA THR A 104 -6.21 6.66 16.52
C THR A 104 -6.90 6.81 15.18
N ALA A 105 -6.53 5.95 14.24
CA ALA A 105 -7.21 5.83 12.97
C ALA A 105 -7.37 4.37 12.56
N THR A 106 -8.50 4.05 11.95
CA THR A 106 -8.75 2.76 11.32
C THR A 106 -8.73 2.96 9.81
N VAL A 107 -7.94 2.16 9.11
CA VAL A 107 -7.80 2.21 7.66
C VAL A 107 -8.21 0.88 7.06
N ILE A 108 -9.09 0.90 6.07
CA ILE A 108 -9.37 -0.27 5.23
C ILE A 108 -8.68 -0.06 3.89
N SER A 109 -7.84 -1.00 3.48
CA SER A 109 -7.09 -0.91 2.23
C SER A 109 -7.07 -2.24 1.48
N ILE A 110 -6.84 -2.15 0.17
CA ILE A 110 -6.58 -3.29 -0.70
C ILE A 110 -5.17 -3.12 -1.25
N ALA A 111 -4.28 -4.09 -1.00
CA ALA A 111 -2.98 -4.14 -1.64
C ALA A 111 -3.01 -5.07 -2.84
N TYR A 112 -2.51 -4.56 -3.96
CA TYR A 112 -2.24 -5.32 -5.17
C TYR A 112 -0.73 -5.48 -5.26
N THR A 113 -0.26 -6.73 -5.28
CA THR A 113 1.17 -7.04 -5.41
C THR A 113 1.39 -7.85 -6.67
N SER A 114 2.40 -7.47 -7.44
CA SER A 114 2.94 -8.28 -8.53
C SER A 114 4.44 -8.43 -8.34
N ALA A 115 4.97 -9.62 -8.54
CA ALA A 115 6.39 -9.87 -8.40
C ALA A 115 6.89 -10.93 -9.39
N ILE A 116 8.17 -10.85 -9.70
CA ILE A 116 8.93 -11.86 -10.43
C ILE A 116 9.91 -12.48 -9.46
N ILE A 117 9.71 -13.74 -9.12
CA ILE A 117 10.52 -14.46 -8.12
C ILE A 117 11.54 -15.35 -8.83
N SER A 118 12.76 -15.41 -8.31
CA SER A 118 13.78 -16.34 -8.79
C SER A 118 13.37 -17.77 -8.48
N ASN A 119 13.42 -18.63 -9.50
CA ASN A 119 13.15 -20.05 -9.32
C ASN A 119 14.44 -20.74 -8.83
N PRO A 120 14.45 -21.32 -7.62
CA PRO A 120 15.65 -21.96 -7.08
C PRO A 120 16.08 -23.20 -7.87
N LYS A 121 15.15 -23.85 -8.59
CA LYS A 121 15.45 -25.03 -9.42
C LYS A 121 15.99 -24.67 -10.80
N ASN A 122 15.55 -23.54 -11.35
CA ASN A 122 16.00 -23.06 -12.65
C ASN A 122 16.00 -21.52 -12.67
N PRO A 123 17.13 -20.88 -12.31
CA PRO A 123 17.22 -19.42 -12.28
C PRO A 123 16.91 -18.74 -13.61
N GLN A 124 16.92 -19.44 -14.75
CA GLN A 124 16.58 -18.83 -16.04
C GLN A 124 15.06 -18.70 -16.25
N VAL A 125 14.25 -19.44 -15.48
CA VAL A 125 12.78 -19.44 -15.61
C VAL A 125 12.17 -18.84 -14.34
N PRO A 126 12.00 -17.51 -14.27
CA PRO A 126 11.44 -16.87 -13.10
C PRO A 126 9.95 -17.21 -12.93
N ILE A 127 9.47 -17.12 -11.69
CA ILE A 127 8.09 -17.44 -11.31
C ILE A 127 7.32 -16.13 -11.15
N PRO A 128 6.29 -15.87 -11.98
CA PRO A 128 5.39 -14.75 -11.73
C PRO A 128 4.56 -15.02 -10.47
N PHE A 129 4.36 -13.96 -9.70
CA PHE A 129 3.57 -13.93 -8.49
C PHE A 129 2.61 -12.76 -8.56
N SER A 130 1.35 -12.97 -8.20
CA SER A 130 0.40 -11.90 -7.95
C SER A 130 -0.41 -12.20 -6.70
N SER A 131 -0.75 -11.14 -5.96
CA SER A 131 -1.70 -11.24 -4.86
C SER A 131 -2.56 -9.99 -4.75
N VAL A 132 -3.78 -10.19 -4.26
CA VAL A 132 -4.67 -9.13 -3.83
C VAL A 132 -5.09 -9.42 -2.40
N SER A 133 -4.80 -8.49 -1.51
CA SER A 133 -5.03 -8.67 -0.07
C SER A 133 -5.76 -7.47 0.49
N GLN A 134 -6.78 -7.71 1.31
CA GLN A 134 -7.52 -6.67 2.02
C GLN A 134 -7.05 -6.61 3.47
N TYR A 135 -6.78 -5.40 3.94
CA TYR A 135 -6.26 -5.15 5.28
C TYR A 135 -7.18 -4.19 6.04
N GLN A 136 -7.20 -4.40 7.36
CA GLN A 136 -7.61 -3.40 8.33
C GLN A 136 -6.40 -3.01 9.17
N ASP A 137 -5.99 -1.75 9.06
CA ASP A 137 -4.87 -1.21 9.81
C ASP A 137 -5.35 -0.28 10.91
N ILE A 138 -4.73 -0.39 12.08
CA ILE A 138 -4.90 0.55 13.18
C ILE A 138 -3.65 1.39 13.28
N TRP A 139 -3.84 2.70 13.24
CA TRP A 139 -2.80 3.71 13.34
C TRP A 139 -2.98 4.51 14.64
N LYS A 140 -1.86 4.99 15.17
CA LYS A 140 -1.81 5.84 16.35
C LYS A 140 -0.99 7.09 16.05
N ARG A 141 -1.46 8.24 16.49
CA ARG A 141 -0.72 9.50 16.42
C ARG A 141 0.37 9.48 17.48
N THR A 142 1.59 9.78 17.08
CA THR A 142 2.77 9.91 17.95
C THR A 142 3.37 11.31 17.78
N PRO A 143 4.31 11.75 18.64
CA PRO A 143 5.05 12.99 18.39
C PRO A 143 5.78 13.00 17.04
N GLY A 144 6.14 11.83 16.50
CA GLY A 144 6.75 11.65 15.18
C GLY A 144 5.75 11.44 14.03
N GLY A 145 4.48 11.78 14.23
CA GLY A 145 3.40 11.59 13.26
C GLY A 145 2.65 10.26 13.43
N TRP A 146 1.84 9.91 12.42
CA TRP A 146 1.05 8.68 12.41
C TRP A 146 1.91 7.44 12.23
N LYS A 147 1.72 6.44 13.10
CA LYS A 147 2.39 5.13 13.01
C LYS A 147 1.36 4.00 13.03
N ALA A 148 1.53 3.01 12.17
CA ALA A 148 0.74 1.78 12.20
C ALA A 148 1.12 0.96 13.45
N ILE A 149 0.14 0.55 14.25
CA ILE A 149 0.33 -0.30 15.44
C ILE A 149 -0.22 -1.71 15.24
N SER A 150 -1.14 -1.91 14.29
CA SER A 150 -1.63 -3.24 13.96
C SER A 150 -2.10 -3.32 12.52
N THR A 151 -1.92 -4.47 11.89
CA THR A 151 -2.54 -4.83 10.62
C THR A 151 -3.26 -6.16 10.78
N ASN A 152 -4.53 -6.22 10.40
CA ASN A 152 -5.29 -7.46 10.29
C ASN A 152 -5.51 -7.79 8.81
N VAL A 153 -5.08 -8.98 8.39
CA VAL A 153 -5.34 -9.48 7.04
C VAL A 153 -6.77 -10.03 7.00
N LEU A 154 -7.67 -9.28 6.39
CA LEU A 154 -9.08 -9.68 6.25
C LEU A 154 -9.23 -10.72 5.14
N GLN A 155 -8.62 -10.45 3.99
CA GLN A 155 -8.65 -11.31 2.82
C GLN A 155 -7.27 -11.40 2.17
N GLU A 156 -6.88 -12.57 1.68
CA GLU A 156 -5.67 -12.74 0.89
C GLU A 156 -5.94 -13.74 -0.24
N ASN A 157 -5.82 -13.28 -1.49
CA ASN A 157 -5.91 -14.11 -2.67
C ASN A 157 -4.55 -14.11 -3.36
N VAL A 158 -3.91 -15.28 -3.46
CA VAL A 158 -2.56 -15.43 -4.04
C VAL A 158 -2.64 -16.30 -5.28
N ALA A 159 -1.98 -15.91 -6.36
CA ALA A 159 -1.73 -16.77 -7.49
C ALA A 159 -0.23 -16.86 -7.79
N ARG A 160 0.24 -18.09 -8.01
CA ARG A 160 1.64 -18.40 -8.34
C ARG A 160 1.73 -19.17 -9.66
N GLY A 161 2.77 -18.87 -10.45
CA GLY A 161 3.05 -19.59 -11.68
C GLY A 161 2.05 -19.28 -12.80
N GLN A 162 1.91 -20.20 -13.77
CA GLN A 162 1.02 -20.01 -14.94
C GLN A 162 -0.47 -19.89 -14.58
N GLN A 163 -0.87 -20.15 -13.34
CA GLN A 163 -2.24 -19.95 -12.85
C GLN A 163 -2.56 -18.50 -12.43
N SER A 164 -1.65 -17.53 -12.60
CA SER A 164 -1.94 -16.12 -12.28
C SER A 164 -3.10 -15.51 -13.09
N SER A 165 -3.46 -16.10 -14.24
CA SER A 165 -4.64 -15.71 -15.02
C SER A 165 -5.97 -16.13 -14.39
N GLN A 166 -5.94 -17.05 -13.42
CA GLN A 166 -7.09 -17.60 -12.70
C GLN A 166 -7.04 -17.37 -11.19
N VAL A 167 -6.51 -16.22 -10.73
CA VAL A 167 -6.86 -15.74 -9.38
C VAL A 167 -8.39 -15.77 -9.31
N ASN A 168 -8.97 -16.52 -8.36
CA ASN A 168 -10.39 -16.87 -8.35
C ASN A 168 -11.27 -15.61 -8.49
N ARG A 169 -11.65 -15.29 -9.74
CA ARG A 169 -12.27 -14.02 -10.14
C ARG A 169 -13.64 -13.83 -9.48
N GLN A 170 -14.20 -14.90 -8.95
CA GLN A 170 -15.49 -14.94 -8.26
C GLN A 170 -15.47 -14.15 -6.94
N ASN A 171 -14.32 -14.02 -6.29
CA ASN A 171 -14.20 -13.34 -5.01
C ASN A 171 -13.98 -11.82 -5.13
N PHE A 172 -13.87 -11.28 -6.36
CA PHE A 172 -13.68 -9.86 -6.60
C PHE A 172 -14.99 -9.19 -7.02
N THR A 173 -15.16 -7.93 -6.64
CA THR A 173 -16.20 -7.09 -7.26
C THR A 173 -15.86 -6.87 -8.75
N PRO A 174 -16.84 -6.51 -9.59
CA PRO A 174 -16.58 -6.13 -10.97
C PRO A 174 -15.50 -5.04 -11.12
N GLU A 175 -15.50 -4.00 -10.27
CA GLU A 175 -14.47 -2.95 -10.33
C GLU A 175 -13.08 -3.49 -9.98
N GLN A 176 -12.97 -4.33 -8.95
CA GLN A 176 -11.69 -4.95 -8.57
C GLN A 176 -11.13 -5.83 -9.70
N ARG A 177 -12.00 -6.52 -10.45
CA ARG A 177 -11.57 -7.28 -11.64
C ARG A 177 -11.04 -6.36 -12.72
N GLN A 178 -11.73 -5.25 -13.00
CA GLN A 178 -11.30 -4.29 -14.00
C GLN A 178 -9.96 -3.64 -13.64
N LEU A 179 -9.75 -3.29 -12.38
CA LEU A 179 -8.48 -2.77 -11.87
C LEU A 179 -7.34 -3.79 -11.99
N LEU A 180 -7.62 -5.06 -11.63
CA LEU A 180 -6.65 -6.14 -11.79
C LEU A 180 -6.28 -6.35 -13.26
N ASP A 181 -7.26 -6.35 -14.17
CA ASP A 181 -7.03 -6.50 -15.61
C ASP A 181 -6.25 -5.28 -16.17
N GLN A 182 -6.54 -4.05 -15.72
CA GLN A 182 -5.77 -2.85 -16.07
C GLN A 182 -4.32 -2.91 -15.58
N GLN A 183 -4.09 -3.38 -14.35
CA GLN A 183 -2.74 -3.57 -13.82
C GLN A 183 -1.98 -4.67 -14.58
N GLN A 184 -2.65 -5.80 -14.87
CA GLN A 184 -2.06 -6.86 -15.69
C GLN A 184 -1.70 -6.33 -17.08
N MET A 185 -2.56 -5.51 -17.69
CA MET A 185 -2.25 -4.83 -18.95
C MET A 185 -1.08 -3.85 -18.82
N MET A 186 -1.00 -3.04 -17.76
CA MET A 186 0.13 -2.14 -17.53
C MET A 186 1.45 -2.91 -17.39
N LEU A 187 1.45 -4.00 -16.60
CA LEU A 187 2.61 -4.88 -16.43
C LEU A 187 2.99 -5.57 -17.75
N TRP A 188 1.99 -6.01 -18.52
CA TRP A 188 2.23 -6.63 -19.82
C TRP A 188 2.84 -5.63 -20.81
N ASN A 189 2.32 -4.40 -20.87
CA ASN A 189 2.87 -3.32 -21.68
C ASN A 189 4.29 -2.95 -21.25
N GLN A 190 4.56 -2.92 -19.94
CA GLN A 190 5.93 -2.72 -19.43
C GLN A 190 6.86 -3.84 -19.89
N ARG A 191 6.42 -5.10 -19.78
CA ARG A 191 7.20 -6.26 -20.22
C ARG A 191 7.48 -6.22 -21.72
N LEU A 192 6.52 -5.81 -22.54
CA LEU A 192 6.75 -5.61 -23.97
C LEU A 192 7.84 -4.57 -24.23
N ARG A 193 7.80 -3.42 -23.55
CA ARG A 193 8.83 -2.38 -23.67
C ARG A 193 10.21 -2.90 -23.26
N ASP A 194 10.29 -3.66 -22.17
CA ASP A 194 11.54 -4.25 -21.70
C ASP A 194 12.09 -5.27 -22.73
N MET A 195 11.23 -6.11 -23.31
CA MET A 195 11.64 -7.07 -24.35
C MET A 195 12.08 -6.36 -25.64
N GLU A 196 11.40 -5.28 -26.03
CA GLU A 196 11.79 -4.48 -27.19
C GLU A 196 13.13 -3.77 -26.95
N MET A 197 13.35 -3.21 -25.76
CA MET A 197 14.62 -2.64 -25.36
C MET A 197 15.75 -3.67 -25.41
N GLN A 198 15.53 -4.88 -24.88
CA GLN A 198 16.50 -5.97 -24.93
C GLN A 198 16.80 -6.40 -26.38
N ARG A 199 15.78 -6.52 -27.24
CA ARG A 199 15.95 -6.84 -28.66
C ARG A 199 16.78 -5.77 -29.36
N ASN A 200 16.50 -4.50 -29.10
CA ASN A 200 17.23 -3.39 -29.69
C ASN A 200 18.69 -3.37 -29.22
N MET A 201 18.96 -3.58 -27.92
CA MET A 201 20.32 -3.75 -27.40
C MET A 201 21.06 -4.90 -28.09
N PHE A 202 20.43 -6.06 -28.25
CA PHE A 202 21.04 -7.21 -28.90
C PHE A 202 21.37 -6.93 -30.37
N ASN A 203 20.48 -6.27 -31.11
CA ASN A 203 20.74 -5.88 -32.49
C ASN A 203 21.90 -4.88 -32.59
N CYS A 204 22.03 -3.98 -31.62
CA CYS A 204 23.15 -3.04 -31.55
C CYS A 204 24.49 -3.72 -31.30
N MET A 205 24.55 -4.68 -30.37
CA MET A 205 25.78 -5.40 -30.07
C MET A 205 26.27 -6.28 -31.23
N ASN A 206 25.37 -6.78 -32.07
CA ASN A 206 25.72 -7.63 -33.20
C ASN A 206 25.93 -6.87 -34.52
N GLY A 207 25.92 -5.53 -34.50
CA GLY A 207 26.08 -4.71 -35.72
C GLY A 207 24.91 -4.83 -36.72
N LEU A 208 23.77 -5.36 -36.28
CA LEU A 208 22.58 -5.57 -37.12
C LEU A 208 21.57 -4.41 -37.02
N GLY A 209 21.81 -3.43 -36.14
CA GLY A 209 20.92 -2.30 -35.92
C GLY A 209 21.43 -0.99 -36.54
N TYR A 210 20.67 -0.41 -37.47
CA TYR A 210 20.96 0.88 -38.11
C TYR A 210 20.71 2.12 -37.22
N ASN A 211 20.35 1.96 -35.94
CA ASN A 211 19.82 3.06 -35.11
C ASN A 211 20.31 3.07 -33.65
N CYS A 212 21.55 2.66 -33.41
CA CYS A 212 22.12 2.51 -32.07
C CYS A 212 22.65 3.80 -31.42
N GLY A 213 22.38 4.97 -32.03
CA GLY A 213 23.01 6.24 -31.65
C GLY A 213 22.09 7.35 -31.13
N ASN A 214 20.76 7.31 -31.35
CA ASN A 214 19.94 8.52 -31.20
C ASN A 214 18.93 8.54 -30.05
N SER A 215 18.82 7.50 -29.22
CA SER A 215 17.76 7.39 -28.20
C SER A 215 18.22 7.19 -26.76
N ILE A 216 19.53 7.26 -26.45
CA ILE A 216 20.04 7.02 -25.09
C ILE A 216 20.35 8.32 -24.31
N ILE A 217 20.24 9.50 -24.92
CA ILE A 217 20.59 10.77 -24.27
C ILE A 217 19.48 11.81 -24.45
N THR A 218 18.40 11.69 -23.70
CA THR A 218 17.62 12.86 -23.23
C THR A 218 16.98 12.49 -21.88
N PRO A 219 17.22 13.27 -20.82
CA PRO A 219 16.68 13.01 -19.48
C PRO A 219 15.16 13.17 -19.40
#